data_AF-A0A164I942-F1
#
_entry.id   AF-A0A164I942-F1
#
_cell.length_a   1.000
_cell.length_b   1.000
_cell.length_c   1.000
_cell.angle_alpha   90.00
_cell.angle_beta   90.00
_cell.angle_gamma   90.00
#
_symmetry.space_group_name_H-M   'P 1'
#
loop_
_entity.id
_entity.type
_entity.pdbx_description
1 polymer ?
#
loop_
_entity_poly.entity_id
_entity_poly.type
_entity_poly.pdbx_seq_one_letter_code
_entity_poly.pdbx_strand_id
1 'polypeptide(L)'
;HQRVMDELFPRVLQLTELARHYDIGLNIDAEEVDRLDISLDLLEALCLSPSLQGWHGIGFVIQAYQKRCPFVIDFVVDLARRTGHRLMVRLVKGAYWDSEIKRAQLDGQSDYPVYTRKHHTDVSYLACARQLLAAPEAVYPQFATHNAHTLAGIVQLAQDIGGDYTPGQYEFQCLHGMGEPLYRQVVGRASAAGPSQ
;
A
#
# COMPACT_ATOMS: atom_id res chain seq x y z
N HIS A 1 16.58 13.15 -11.56
CA HIS A 1 17.16 12.18 -10.61
C HIS A 1 18.04 12.88 -9.57
N GLN A 2 19.27 13.30 -9.89
CA GLN A 2 20.22 13.91 -8.94
C GLN A 2 19.61 14.94 -7.95
N ARG A 3 18.91 15.96 -8.45
CA ARG A 3 18.27 16.97 -7.59
C ARG A 3 17.25 16.40 -6.59
N VAL A 4 16.56 15.32 -6.95
CA VAL A 4 15.62 14.65 -6.03
C VAL A 4 16.38 14.01 -4.87
N MET A 5 17.48 13.31 -5.16
CA MET A 5 18.30 12.69 -4.13
C MET A 5 19.09 13.72 -3.30
N ASP A 6 19.47 14.85 -3.87
CA ASP A 6 20.26 15.87 -3.16
C ASP A 6 19.38 16.86 -2.37
N GLU A 7 18.15 17.12 -2.83
CA GLU A 7 17.29 18.19 -2.25
C GLU A 7 16.02 17.65 -1.59
N LEU A 8 15.35 16.66 -2.18
CA LEU A 8 14.09 16.10 -1.65
C LEU A 8 14.36 15.03 -0.60
N PHE A 9 15.25 14.08 -0.89
CA PHE A 9 15.56 12.98 0.05
C PHE A 9 15.95 13.48 1.45
N PRO A 10 16.83 14.48 1.64
CA PRO A 10 17.16 14.97 2.98
C PRO A 10 15.95 15.49 3.76
N ARG A 11 14.97 16.08 3.07
CA ARG A 11 13.72 16.56 3.69
C ARG A 11 12.84 15.39 4.11
N VAL A 12 12.71 14.38 3.25
CA VAL A 12 11.94 13.17 3.57
C VAL A 12 12.59 12.42 4.74
N LEU A 13 13.92 12.28 4.75
CA LEU A 13 14.66 11.68 5.85
C LEU A 13 14.42 12.43 7.16
N GLN A 14 14.54 13.76 7.16
CA GLN A 14 14.30 14.57 8.36
C GLN A 14 12.88 14.37 8.93
N LEU A 15 11.85 14.33 8.08
CA LEU A 15 10.49 14.06 8.52
C LEU A 15 10.33 12.64 9.06
N THR A 16 11.01 11.67 8.44
CA THR A 16 10.97 10.25 8.83
C THR A 16 11.70 10.01 10.16
N GLU A 17 12.80 10.70 10.40
CA GLU A 17 13.50 10.68 11.70
C GLU A 17 12.65 11.30 12.81
N LEU A 18 11.90 12.36 12.51
CA LEU A 18 10.96 12.96 13.45
C LEU A 18 9.79 12.01 13.75
N ALA A 19 9.25 11.35 12.72
CA ALA A 19 8.21 10.34 12.88
C ALA A 19 8.70 9.15 13.73
N ARG A 20 9.94 8.70 13.50
CA ARG A 20 10.61 7.70 14.34
C ARG A 20 10.77 8.14 15.79
N HIS A 21 11.14 9.40 16.02
CA HIS A 21 11.29 9.92 17.39
C HIS A 21 9.99 9.81 18.21
N TYR A 22 8.84 10.00 17.56
CA TYR A 22 7.53 9.87 18.19
C TYR A 22 6.86 8.51 18.00
N ASP A 23 7.54 7.58 17.32
CA ASP A 23 7.02 6.27 16.94
C ASP A 23 5.65 6.31 16.24
N ILE A 24 5.50 7.20 15.25
CA ILE A 24 4.29 7.35 14.44
C ILE A 24 4.57 6.95 12.98
N GLY A 25 3.63 6.25 12.34
CA GLY A 25 3.78 5.90 10.93
C GLY A 25 3.88 7.14 10.02
N LEU A 26 4.83 7.13 9.08
CA LEU A 26 4.95 8.12 8.02
C LEU A 26 4.78 7.42 6.68
N ASN A 27 3.75 7.81 5.92
CA ASN A 27 3.41 7.16 4.67
C ASN A 27 3.72 8.06 3.47
N ILE A 28 4.50 7.56 2.51
CA ILE A 28 4.72 8.21 1.22
C ILE A 28 3.59 7.80 0.28
N ASP A 29 2.77 8.78 -0.11
CA ASP A 29 1.68 8.58 -1.05
C ASP A 29 2.18 8.36 -2.49
N ALA A 30 1.43 7.57 -3.25
CA ALA A 30 1.72 7.29 -4.65
C ALA A 30 0.97 8.27 -5.55
N GLU A 31 1.72 8.95 -6.42
CA GLU A 31 1.22 9.95 -7.36
C GLU A 31 1.06 9.34 -8.77
N GLU A 32 1.51 10.04 -9.82
CA GLU A 32 1.49 9.56 -11.20
C GLU A 32 2.51 8.43 -11.47
N VAL A 33 2.24 7.63 -12.51
CA VAL A 33 3.03 6.44 -12.89
C VAL A 33 4.51 6.74 -13.13
N ASP A 34 4.83 7.89 -13.73
CA ASP A 34 6.19 8.32 -14.04
C ASP A 34 7.00 8.74 -12.80
N ARG A 35 6.37 8.83 -11.63
CA ARG A 35 7.03 9.08 -10.34
C ARG A 35 7.30 7.81 -9.55
N LEU A 36 6.74 6.67 -9.96
CA LEU A 36 6.92 5.41 -9.25
C LEU A 36 8.41 5.05 -9.07
N ASP A 37 9.21 5.05 -10.13
CA ASP A 37 10.60 4.58 -10.06
C ASP A 37 11.46 5.47 -9.12
N ILE A 38 11.34 6.80 -9.23
CA ILE A 38 12.06 7.72 -8.32
C ILE A 38 11.56 7.63 -6.86
N SER A 39 10.29 7.31 -6.64
CA SER A 39 9.77 7.08 -5.29
C SER A 39 10.31 5.78 -4.66
N LEU A 40 10.61 4.76 -5.47
CA LEU A 40 11.26 3.53 -5.00
C LEU A 40 12.73 3.78 -4.62
N ASP A 41 13.44 4.62 -5.37
CA ASP A 41 14.80 5.05 -5.00
C ASP A 41 14.82 5.78 -3.64
N LEU A 42 13.82 6.64 -3.39
CA LEU A 42 13.66 7.31 -2.09
C LEU A 42 13.34 6.33 -0.97
N LEU A 43 12.44 5.37 -1.21
CA LEU A 43 12.10 4.32 -0.25
C LEU A 43 13.33 3.47 0.12
N GLU A 44 14.09 3.04 -0.88
CA GLU A 44 15.32 2.28 -0.68
C GLU A 44 16.34 3.09 0.15
N ALA A 45 16.57 4.36 -0.18
CA ALA A 45 17.46 5.21 0.57
C ALA A 45 17.02 5.41 2.03
N LEU A 46 15.71 5.51 2.31
CA LEU A 46 15.18 5.55 3.67
C LEU A 46 15.43 4.24 4.43
N CYS A 47 15.11 3.09 3.84
CA CYS A 47 15.32 1.78 4.46
C CYS A 47 16.80 1.48 4.73
N LEU A 48 17.71 2.05 3.95
CA LEU A 48 19.16 1.92 4.15
C LEU A 48 19.74 2.97 5.11
N SER A 49 18.96 3.96 5.55
CA SER A 49 19.44 5.03 6.41
C SER A 49 19.73 4.50 7.84
N PRO A 50 20.97 4.64 8.35
CA PRO A 50 21.33 4.12 9.68
C PRO A 50 20.49 4.69 10.83
N SER A 51 20.01 5.94 10.71
CA SER A 51 19.18 6.60 11.72
C SER A 51 17.79 6.00 11.86
N LEU A 52 17.33 5.22 10.88
CA LEU A 52 16.01 4.59 10.86
C LEU A 52 16.04 3.09 11.22
N GLN A 53 17.22 2.50 11.38
CA GLN A 53 17.38 1.08 11.68
C GLN A 53 16.55 0.62 12.89
N GLY A 54 15.93 -0.56 12.75
CA GLY A 54 15.07 -1.17 13.76
C GLY A 54 13.70 -0.52 13.95
N TRP A 55 13.33 0.49 13.15
CA TRP A 55 12.02 1.13 13.19
C TRP A 55 11.10 0.63 12.08
N HIS A 56 9.79 0.50 12.32
CA HIS A 56 8.86 -0.14 11.38
C HIS A 56 7.72 0.78 10.93
N GLY A 57 7.87 2.10 11.12
CA GLY A 57 6.87 3.10 10.75
C GLY A 57 7.01 3.68 9.34
N ILE A 58 7.92 3.17 8.50
CA ILE A 58 8.06 3.60 7.11
C ILE A 58 6.91 3.01 6.30
N GLY A 59 6.07 3.89 5.75
CA GLY A 59 4.91 3.55 4.93
C GLY A 59 5.05 3.95 3.48
N PHE A 60 4.46 3.15 2.58
CA PHE A 60 4.52 3.36 1.14
C PHE A 60 3.23 2.89 0.46
N VAL A 61 2.72 3.69 -0.49
CA VAL A 61 1.52 3.34 -1.26
C VAL A 61 1.87 2.61 -2.55
N ILE A 62 1.12 1.57 -2.87
CA ILE A 62 1.20 0.87 -4.17
C ILE A 62 -0.18 0.85 -4.82
N GLN A 63 -0.24 1.18 -6.11
CA GLN A 63 -1.49 1.34 -6.85
C GLN A 63 -1.80 0.11 -7.73
N ALA A 64 -2.82 -0.66 -7.34
CA ALA A 64 -3.22 -1.91 -8.00
C ALA A 64 -3.71 -1.77 -9.44
N TYR A 65 -4.07 -0.56 -9.89
CA TYR A 65 -4.42 -0.32 -11.29
C TYR A 65 -3.21 -0.33 -12.24
N GLN A 66 -1.97 -0.27 -11.73
CA GLN A 66 -0.77 -0.28 -12.55
C GLN A 66 -0.39 -1.72 -12.84
N LYS A 67 0.00 -2.00 -14.08
CA LYS A 67 0.49 -3.33 -14.49
C LYS A 67 1.75 -3.74 -13.72
N ARG A 68 2.48 -2.77 -13.17
CA ARG A 68 3.71 -2.98 -12.37
C ARG A 68 3.45 -3.37 -10.91
N CYS A 69 2.24 -3.20 -10.38
CA CYS A 69 1.92 -3.38 -8.96
C CYS A 69 2.47 -4.68 -8.33
N PRO A 70 2.27 -5.89 -8.90
CA PRO A 70 2.80 -7.12 -8.29
C PRO A 70 4.33 -7.13 -8.21
N PHE A 71 5.03 -6.61 -9.23
CA PHE A 71 6.50 -6.55 -9.23
C PHE A 71 7.05 -5.51 -8.24
N VAL A 72 6.31 -4.41 -8.02
CA VAL A 72 6.65 -3.44 -6.98
C VAL A 72 6.50 -4.08 -5.60
N ILE A 73 5.49 -4.91 -5.39
CA ILE A 73 5.33 -5.66 -4.13
C ILE A 73 6.51 -6.60 -3.92
N ASP A 74 6.94 -7.34 -4.96
CA ASP A 74 8.12 -8.20 -4.88
C ASP A 74 9.37 -7.40 -4.47
N PHE A 75 9.60 -6.23 -5.07
CA PHE A 75 10.69 -5.33 -4.70
C PHE A 75 10.59 -4.83 -3.25
N VAL A 76 9.41 -4.37 -2.82
CA VAL A 76 9.20 -3.81 -1.47
C VAL A 76 9.37 -4.90 -0.41
N VAL A 77 8.91 -6.12 -0.67
CA VAL A 77 9.09 -7.26 0.23
C VAL A 77 10.57 -7.66 0.33
N ASP A 78 11.30 -7.71 -0.79
CA ASP A 78 12.74 -7.94 -0.78
C ASP A 78 13.50 -6.84 0.00
N LEU A 79 13.19 -5.58 -0.29
CA LEU A 79 13.76 -4.42 0.38
C LEU A 79 13.57 -4.50 1.90
N ALA A 80 12.35 -4.76 2.35
CA ALA A 80 12.03 -4.94 3.76
C ALA A 80 12.90 -6.02 4.41
N ARG A 81 12.98 -7.20 3.79
CA ARG A 81 13.78 -8.34 4.29
C ARG A 81 15.26 -8.01 4.39
N ARG A 82 15.86 -7.43 3.35
CA ARG A 82 17.31 -7.14 3.34
C ARG A 82 17.71 -5.96 4.23
N THR A 83 16.78 -5.07 4.56
CA THR A 83 17.03 -3.91 5.42
C THR A 83 16.54 -4.09 6.86
N GLY A 84 15.89 -5.21 7.17
CA GLY A 84 15.39 -5.52 8.51
C GLY A 84 14.19 -4.67 8.94
N HIS A 85 13.48 -4.06 7.98
CA HIS A 85 12.27 -3.30 8.23
C HIS A 85 11.03 -4.17 8.03
N ARG A 86 9.95 -3.85 8.74
CA ARG A 86 8.60 -4.28 8.41
C ARG A 86 7.84 -3.10 7.83
N LEU A 87 7.71 -3.03 6.51
CA LEU A 87 7.17 -1.84 5.82
C LEU A 87 5.65 -1.78 5.88
N MET A 88 5.10 -0.60 6.18
CA MET A 88 3.65 -0.36 6.15
C MET A 88 3.22 -0.16 4.69
N VAL A 89 2.57 -1.14 4.08
CA VAL A 89 2.24 -1.09 2.64
C VAL A 89 0.77 -0.81 2.44
N ARG A 90 0.45 0.42 2.03
CA ARG A 90 -0.91 0.81 1.67
C ARG A 90 -1.24 0.40 0.25
N LEU A 91 -2.06 -0.63 0.09
CA LEU A 91 -2.57 -1.06 -1.21
C LEU A 91 -3.84 -0.27 -1.55
N VAL A 92 -3.78 0.53 -2.60
CA VAL A 92 -4.93 1.29 -3.16
C VAL A 92 -5.24 0.79 -4.57
N LYS A 93 -6.40 1.17 -5.13
CA LYS A 93 -6.65 0.98 -6.57
C LYS A 93 -5.84 1.96 -7.42
N GLY A 94 -5.91 3.25 -7.10
CA GLY A 94 -5.26 4.34 -7.83
C GLY A 94 -6.24 5.50 -8.03
N ALA A 95 -5.72 6.73 -8.17
CA ALA A 95 -6.52 7.95 -8.21
C ALA A 95 -6.38 8.76 -9.51
N TYR A 96 -5.45 8.38 -10.40
CA TYR A 96 -5.05 9.19 -11.57
C TYR A 96 -5.44 8.55 -12.92
N TRP A 97 -6.41 7.62 -12.94
CA TRP A 97 -6.67 6.76 -14.10
C TRP A 97 -6.90 7.54 -15.40
N ASP A 98 -7.81 8.52 -15.40
CA ASP A 98 -8.12 9.32 -16.60
C ASP A 98 -6.89 10.07 -17.13
N SER A 99 -6.08 10.62 -16.22
CA SER A 99 -4.84 11.34 -16.56
C SER A 99 -3.80 10.41 -17.18
N GLU A 100 -3.66 9.18 -16.67
CA GLU A 100 -2.72 8.20 -17.23
C GLU A 100 -3.16 7.68 -18.60
N ILE A 101 -4.47 7.49 -18.81
CA ILE A 101 -5.02 7.17 -20.14
C ILE A 101 -4.69 8.28 -21.13
N LYS A 102 -4.95 9.54 -20.75
CA LYS A 102 -4.68 10.71 -21.60
C LYS A 102 -3.18 10.84 -21.90
N ARG A 103 -2.32 10.72 -20.89
CA ARG A 103 -0.88 10.88 -21.06
C ARG A 103 -0.28 9.83 -21.98
N ALA A 104 -0.62 8.55 -21.79
CA ALA A 104 -0.13 7.48 -22.65
C ALA A 104 -0.51 7.68 -24.14
N GLN A 105 -1.71 8.22 -24.40
CA GLN A 105 -2.17 8.55 -25.75
C GLN A 105 -1.40 9.73 -26.35
N LEU A 106 -1.22 10.81 -25.58
CA LEU A 106 -0.49 12.00 -26.04
C LEU A 106 0.97 11.70 -26.37
N ASP A 107 1.60 10.86 -25.54
CA ASP A 107 2.99 10.45 -25.71
C ASP A 107 3.18 9.37 -26.79
N GLY A 108 2.08 8.84 -27.35
CA GLY A 108 2.13 7.79 -28.38
C GLY A 108 2.75 6.49 -27.87
N GLN A 109 2.55 6.16 -26.59
CA GLN A 109 3.09 4.93 -26.00
C GLN A 109 2.46 3.69 -26.62
N SER A 110 3.20 2.58 -26.62
CA SER A 110 2.74 1.31 -27.21
C SER A 110 1.59 0.67 -26.44
N ASP A 111 1.45 0.97 -25.15
CA ASP A 111 0.39 0.47 -24.27
C ASP A 111 0.21 1.41 -23.06
N TYR A 112 -0.89 1.25 -22.33
CA TYR A 112 -1.17 1.98 -21.10
C TYR A 112 -0.40 1.38 -19.91
N PRO A 113 0.12 2.21 -18.98
CA PRO A 113 0.74 1.70 -17.74
C PRO A 113 -0.30 1.17 -16.74
N VAL A 114 -1.56 1.53 -16.93
CA VAL A 114 -2.71 1.12 -16.11
C VAL A 114 -3.65 0.19 -16.86
N TYR A 115 -4.41 -0.62 -16.13
CA TYR A 115 -5.48 -1.41 -16.74
C TYR A 115 -6.60 -0.52 -17.29
N THR A 116 -7.18 -0.89 -18.43
CA THR A 116 -8.23 -0.10 -19.10
C THR A 116 -9.66 -0.53 -18.75
N ARG A 117 -9.80 -1.62 -17.99
CA ARG A 117 -11.10 -2.09 -17.48
C ARG A 117 -11.05 -2.18 -15.96
N LYS A 118 -12.04 -1.60 -15.29
CA LYS A 118 -12.09 -1.54 -13.82
C LYS A 118 -11.99 -2.90 -13.13
N HIS A 119 -12.60 -3.95 -13.70
CA HIS A 119 -12.52 -5.30 -13.12
C HIS A 119 -11.12 -5.90 -13.16
N HIS A 120 -10.25 -5.51 -14.12
CA HIS A 120 -8.85 -5.93 -14.10
C HIS A 120 -8.11 -5.33 -12.90
N THR A 121 -8.40 -4.07 -12.55
CA THR A 121 -7.88 -3.45 -11.32
C THR A 121 -8.37 -4.17 -10.06
N ASP A 122 -9.64 -4.63 -10.03
CA ASP A 122 -10.14 -5.42 -8.90
C ASP A 122 -9.41 -6.76 -8.75
N VAL A 123 -9.19 -7.46 -9.87
CA VAL A 123 -8.44 -8.73 -9.90
C VAL A 123 -7.00 -8.51 -9.45
N SER A 124 -6.34 -7.48 -10.00
CA SER A 124 -4.99 -7.07 -9.61
C SER A 124 -4.91 -6.78 -8.12
N TYR A 125 -5.87 -6.05 -7.56
CA TYR A 125 -5.92 -5.73 -6.13
C TYR A 125 -5.93 -6.99 -5.28
N LEU A 126 -6.79 -7.97 -5.58
CA LEU A 126 -6.87 -9.21 -4.79
C LEU A 126 -5.61 -10.08 -4.95
N ALA A 127 -5.01 -10.12 -6.15
CA ALA A 127 -3.75 -10.81 -6.37
C ALA A 127 -2.60 -10.19 -5.56
N CYS A 128 -2.51 -8.86 -5.57
CA CYS A 128 -1.53 -8.10 -4.80
C CYS A 128 -1.77 -8.23 -3.29
N ALA A 129 -3.03 -8.24 -2.84
CA ALA A 129 -3.36 -8.46 -1.44
C ALA A 129 -2.91 -9.84 -0.94
N ARG A 130 -3.09 -10.88 -1.76
CA ARG A 130 -2.56 -12.23 -1.47
C ARG A 130 -1.04 -12.22 -1.32
N GLN A 131 -0.30 -11.53 -2.19
CA GLN A 131 1.16 -11.42 -2.09
C GLN A 131 1.59 -10.75 -0.79
N LEU A 132 0.96 -9.64 -0.42
CA LEU A 132 1.26 -8.92 0.83
C LEU A 132 0.94 -9.75 2.08
N LEU A 133 -0.19 -10.45 2.09
CA LEU A 133 -0.58 -11.34 3.19
C LEU A 133 0.38 -12.53 3.36
N ALA A 134 1.07 -12.94 2.30
CA ALA A 134 2.02 -14.04 2.32
C ALA A 134 3.44 -13.65 2.81
N ALA A 135 3.67 -12.37 3.17
CA ALA A 135 4.95 -11.88 3.69
C ALA A 135 4.81 -11.08 5.01
N PRO A 136 4.10 -11.60 6.03
CA PRO A 136 3.77 -10.85 7.25
C PRO A 136 5.00 -10.40 8.06
N GLU A 137 6.14 -11.07 7.89
CA GLU A 137 7.43 -10.71 8.50
C GLU A 137 8.07 -9.47 7.87
N ALA A 138 7.80 -9.21 6.59
CA ALA A 138 8.41 -8.15 5.81
C ALA A 138 7.51 -6.93 5.67
N VAL A 139 6.19 -7.12 5.67
CA VAL A 139 5.23 -6.03 5.46
C VAL A 139 4.10 -6.07 6.49
N TYR A 140 3.58 -4.89 6.77
CA TYR A 140 2.29 -4.66 7.41
C TYR A 140 1.31 -4.17 6.35
N PRO A 141 0.44 -5.04 5.79
CA PRO A 141 -0.48 -4.64 4.73
C PRO A 141 -1.60 -3.73 5.25
N GLN A 142 -1.88 -2.66 4.52
CA GLN A 142 -2.96 -1.71 4.81
C GLN A 142 -3.87 -1.62 3.59
N PHE A 143 -5.04 -2.26 3.66
CA PHE A 143 -5.95 -2.39 2.53
C PHE A 143 -6.91 -1.21 2.43
N ALA A 144 -6.58 -0.24 1.57
CA ALA A 144 -7.40 0.94 1.34
C ALA A 144 -8.47 0.67 0.27
N THR A 145 -9.73 0.58 0.69
CA THR A 145 -10.87 0.35 -0.21
C THR A 145 -12.21 0.78 0.40
N HIS A 146 -13.15 1.21 -0.43
CA HIS A 146 -14.57 1.39 -0.07
C HIS A 146 -15.48 0.33 -0.73
N ASN A 147 -14.88 -0.62 -1.44
CA ASN A 147 -15.62 -1.68 -2.12
C ASN A 147 -15.80 -2.87 -1.18
N ALA A 148 -17.05 -3.12 -0.76
CA ALA A 148 -17.38 -4.20 0.17
C ALA A 148 -16.99 -5.59 -0.33
N HIS A 149 -17.06 -5.85 -1.64
CA HIS A 149 -16.62 -7.13 -2.20
C HIS A 149 -15.10 -7.29 -2.09
N THR A 150 -14.33 -6.23 -2.40
CA THR A 150 -12.87 -6.24 -2.19
C THR A 150 -12.52 -6.50 -0.73
N LEU A 151 -13.21 -5.82 0.20
CA LEU A 151 -13.03 -6.01 1.65
C LEU A 151 -13.30 -7.45 2.07
N ALA A 152 -14.49 -7.98 1.74
CA ALA A 152 -14.86 -9.35 2.08
C ALA A 152 -13.90 -10.38 1.48
N GLY A 153 -13.46 -10.17 0.23
CA GLY A 153 -12.46 -11.02 -0.42
C GLY A 153 -11.13 -11.03 0.33
N ILE A 154 -10.68 -9.89 0.85
CA ILE A 154 -9.44 -9.80 1.63
C ILE A 154 -9.57 -10.49 2.99
N VAL A 155 -10.72 -10.36 3.67
CA VAL A 155 -10.98 -11.07 4.93
C VAL A 155 -10.87 -12.58 4.72
N GLN A 156 -11.50 -13.11 3.67
CA GLN A 156 -11.43 -14.54 3.34
C GLN A 156 -10.00 -14.95 2.95
N LEU A 157 -9.31 -14.16 2.11
CA LEU A 157 -7.91 -14.42 1.77
C LEU A 157 -6.98 -14.45 2.98
N ALA A 158 -7.15 -13.51 3.92
CA ALA A 158 -6.35 -13.46 5.13
C ALA A 158 -6.64 -14.66 6.03
N GLN A 159 -7.90 -15.07 6.14
CA GLN A 159 -8.29 -16.28 6.88
C GLN A 159 -7.68 -17.54 6.27
N ASP A 160 -7.70 -17.68 4.94
CA ASP A 160 -7.12 -18.82 4.23
C ASP A 160 -5.60 -18.93 4.40
N ILE A 161 -4.90 -17.78 4.49
CA ILE A 161 -3.43 -17.72 4.54
C ILE A 161 -2.90 -17.76 5.98
N GLY A 162 -3.49 -16.98 6.87
CA GLY A 162 -2.97 -16.70 8.21
C GLY A 162 -3.86 -17.21 9.36
N GLY A 163 -5.00 -17.82 9.06
CA GLY A 163 -5.98 -18.25 10.06
C GLY A 163 -6.75 -17.08 10.67
N ASP A 164 -7.13 -17.22 11.93
CA ASP A 164 -7.88 -16.18 12.63
C ASP A 164 -7.09 -14.88 12.75
N TYR A 165 -7.80 -13.76 12.59
CA TYR A 165 -7.22 -12.43 12.66
C TYR A 165 -6.56 -12.17 14.02
N THR A 166 -5.33 -11.67 13.99
CA THR A 166 -4.66 -11.12 15.17
C THR A 166 -4.22 -9.67 14.93
N PRO A 167 -4.34 -8.78 15.94
CA PRO A 167 -3.90 -7.39 15.81
C PRO A 167 -2.44 -7.30 15.37
N GLY A 168 -2.15 -6.42 14.42
CA GLY A 168 -0.81 -6.26 13.85
C GLY A 168 -0.53 -7.14 12.62
N GLN A 169 -1.43 -8.03 12.22
CA GLN A 169 -1.30 -8.78 10.95
C GLN A 169 -1.49 -7.86 9.73
N TYR A 170 -2.62 -7.14 9.69
CA TYR A 170 -2.96 -6.15 8.66
C TYR A 170 -4.02 -5.19 9.20
N GLU A 171 -4.34 -4.15 8.43
CA GLU A 171 -5.51 -3.30 8.67
C GLU A 171 -6.24 -2.94 7.37
N PHE A 172 -7.43 -2.38 7.52
CA PHE A 172 -8.12 -1.69 6.45
C PHE A 172 -8.03 -0.18 6.63
N GLN A 173 -8.07 0.55 5.52
CA GLN A 173 -8.07 2.01 5.53
C GLN A 173 -9.18 2.56 4.65
N CYS A 174 -9.61 3.78 5.01
CA CYS A 174 -10.68 4.46 4.30
C CYS A 174 -10.52 5.96 4.38
N LEU A 175 -11.04 6.67 3.37
CA LEU A 175 -11.15 8.12 3.42
C LEU A 175 -12.23 8.55 4.41
N HIS A 176 -11.90 9.59 5.17
CA HIS A 176 -12.84 10.30 6.02
C HIS A 176 -14.00 10.89 5.18
N GLY A 177 -15.22 10.82 5.71
CA GLY A 177 -16.44 11.27 5.05
C GLY A 177 -16.98 10.31 3.98
N MET A 178 -16.39 9.12 3.82
CA MET A 178 -16.77 8.15 2.78
C MET A 178 -16.88 6.72 3.30
N GLY A 179 -15.83 6.23 3.98
CA GLY A 179 -15.73 4.80 4.32
C GLY A 179 -16.36 4.41 5.65
N GLU A 180 -16.65 5.36 6.52
CA GLU A 180 -17.13 5.11 7.89
C GLU A 180 -18.40 4.26 7.95
N PRO A 181 -19.40 4.40 7.05
CA PRO A 181 -20.56 3.50 7.07
C PRO A 181 -20.21 2.04 6.84
N LEU A 182 -19.26 1.75 5.94
CA LEU A 182 -18.80 0.38 5.67
C LEU A 182 -17.99 -0.15 6.85
N TYR A 183 -17.00 0.60 7.32
CA TYR A 183 -16.06 0.12 8.33
C TYR A 183 -16.66 0.01 9.74
N ARG A 184 -17.77 0.70 10.03
CA ARG A 184 -18.56 0.46 11.25
C ARG A 184 -19.12 -0.97 11.34
N GLN A 185 -19.27 -1.68 10.22
CA GLN A 185 -19.68 -3.09 10.20
C GLN A 185 -18.50 -4.06 10.34
N VAL A 186 -17.26 -3.56 10.29
CA VAL A 186 -16.03 -4.37 10.24
C VAL A 186 -15.20 -4.18 11.51
N VAL A 187 -15.16 -2.97 12.05
CA VAL A 187 -14.41 -2.63 13.26
C VAL A 187 -15.25 -2.92 14.50
N GLY A 188 -14.72 -3.74 15.40
CA GLY A 188 -15.34 -4.08 16.68
C GLY A 188 -15.41 -5.59 16.90
N ARG A 189 -15.71 -6.01 18.14
CA ARG A 189 -16.06 -7.42 18.38
C ARG A 189 -17.38 -7.69 17.67
N ALA A 190 -17.48 -8.84 16.99
CA ALA A 190 -18.75 -9.33 16.48
C ALA A 190 -19.78 -9.23 17.61
N SER A 191 -20.86 -8.48 17.39
CA SER A 191 -21.96 -8.50 18.33
C SER A 191 -22.46 -9.94 18.37
N ALA A 192 -22.52 -10.52 19.58
CA ALA A 192 -23.23 -11.76 19.81
C ALA A 192 -24.75 -11.48 19.69
N ALA A 193 -25.19 -11.08 18.50
CA ALA A 193 -26.59 -11.02 18.14
C ALA A 193 -26.87 -12.27 17.31
N GLY A 194 -27.15 -13.37 18.02
CA GLY A 194 -27.94 -14.44 17.43
C GLY A 194 -29.28 -13.87 16.93
N PRO A 195 -29.93 -14.52 15.97
CA PRO A 195 -31.16 -14.01 15.39
C PRO A 195 -32.23 -13.86 16.49
N SER A 196 -32.55 -12.62 16.84
CA SER A 196 -33.79 -12.32 17.55
C SER A 196 -34.94 -12.51 16.56
N GLN A 197 -35.80 -13.48 16.89
CA GLN A 197 -37.04 -13.83 16.19
C GLN A 197 -37.95 -12.63 15.94
#